data_AF-A0A085ALR2-F1
#
_entry.id   AF-A0A085ALR2-F1
#
_cell.length_a   1.000
_cell.length_b   1.000
_cell.length_c   1.000
_cell.angle_alpha   90.00
_cell.angle_beta   90.00
_cell.angle_gamma   90.00
#
_symmetry.space_group_name_H-M   'P 1'
#
loop_
_entity.id
_entity.type
_entity.pdbx_description
1 polymer ?
#
loop_
_entity_poly.entity_id
_entity_poly.type
_entity_poly.pdbx_seq_one_letter_code
_entity_poly.pdbx_strand_id
1 'polypeptide(L)' 'HPFVTFDTAALSGLALGQTVLSKACAAAGMEFDSAQAHSALYDTEQTAILFCEIVNRWKRLGGWPLAAPAE' A
#
# COMPACT_ATOMS: atom_id res chain seq x y z
N HIS A 1 5.80 -19.70 -3.41
CA HIS A 1 4.76 -20.71 -3.76
C HIS A 1 3.89 -20.11 -4.85
N PRO A 2 3.52 -20.82 -5.93
CA PRO A 2 2.83 -20.27 -7.11
C PRO A 2 1.51 -19.50 -6.88
N PHE A 3 0.94 -19.55 -5.68
CA PHE A 3 -0.31 -18.88 -5.31
C PHE A 3 -0.12 -17.67 -4.39
N VAL A 4 1.11 -17.31 -4.04
CA VAL A 4 1.36 -16.25 -3.05
C VAL A 4 1.25 -14.89 -3.72
N THR A 5 0.44 -14.03 -3.13
CA THR A 5 0.27 -12.63 -3.53
C THR A 5 0.40 -11.72 -2.31
N PHE A 6 0.74 -10.46 -2.57
CA PHE A 6 0.50 -9.39 -1.61
C PHE A 6 -0.63 -8.52 -2.13
N ASP A 7 -1.80 -8.69 -1.51
CA ASP A 7 -2.99 -7.92 -1.83
C ASP A 7 -2.93 -6.54 -1.16
N THR A 8 -2.89 -5.48 -1.97
CA THR A 8 -2.86 -4.10 -1.49
C THR A 8 -4.17 -3.67 -0.87
N ALA A 9 -5.30 -4.33 -1.15
CA ALA A 9 -6.55 -4.05 -0.43
C ALA A 9 -6.45 -4.47 1.04
N ALA A 10 -5.96 -5.68 1.32
CA ALA A 10 -5.69 -6.14 2.68
C ALA A 10 -4.65 -5.28 3.41
N LEU A 11 -3.52 -4.97 2.75
CA LEU A 11 -2.46 -4.13 3.32
C LEU A 11 -2.95 -2.71 3.62
N SER A 12 -3.74 -2.12 2.73
CA SER A 12 -4.34 -0.79 2.95
C SER A 12 -5.38 -0.82 4.07
N GLY A 13 -6.12 -1.92 4.23
CA GLY A 13 -7.01 -2.13 5.37
C GLY A 13 -6.26 -2.05 6.70
N LEU A 14 -5.09 -2.70 6.79
CA LEU A 14 -4.22 -2.65 7.97
C LEU A 14 -3.61 -1.26 8.20
N ALA A 15 -3.00 -0.68 7.16
CA ALA A 15 -2.16 0.51 7.32
C ALA A 15 -2.94 1.84 7.28
N LEU A 16 -4.10 1.86 6.60
CA LEU A 16 -4.84 3.07 6.23
C LEU A 16 -6.34 2.99 6.56
N GLY A 17 -6.86 1.82 6.96
CA GLY A 17 -8.28 1.62 7.23
C GLY A 17 -9.17 1.70 5.98
N GLN A 18 -8.61 1.50 4.78
CA GLN A 18 -9.32 1.58 3.50
C GLN A 18 -8.99 0.38 2.62
N THR A 19 -9.98 -0.16 1.90
CA THR A 19 -9.78 -1.30 0.97
C THR A 19 -10.02 -0.95 -0.49
N VAL A 20 -10.64 0.20 -0.78
CA VAL A 20 -10.87 0.70 -2.14
C VAL A 20 -9.64 1.51 -2.57
N LEU A 21 -9.02 1.20 -3.71
CA LEU A 21 -7.76 1.79 -4.18
C LEU A 21 -7.78 3.33 -4.12
N SER A 22 -8.78 3.99 -4.71
CA SER A 22 -8.87 5.45 -4.71
C SER A 22 -8.94 6.06 -3.30
N LYS A 23 -9.66 5.42 -2.37
CA LYS A 23 -9.74 5.84 -0.96
C LYS A 23 -8.44 5.59 -0.21
N ALA A 24 -7.76 4.48 -0.49
CA ALA A 24 -6.47 4.17 0.08
C ALA A 24 -5.40 5.17 -0.40
N CYS A 25 -5.36 5.50 -1.69
CA CYS A 25 -4.51 6.56 -2.24
C CYS A 25 -4.78 7.91 -1.55
N ALA A 26 -6.05 8.32 -1.42
CA ALA A 26 -6.41 9.55 -0.71
C ALA A 26 -5.96 9.53 0.76
N ALA A 27 -6.17 8.42 1.49
CA ALA A 27 -5.71 8.27 2.87
C ALA A 27 -4.17 8.22 3.01
N ALA A 28 -3.46 7.83 1.95
CA ALA A 28 -2.01 7.90 1.85
C ALA A 28 -1.49 9.29 1.45
N GLY A 29 -2.37 10.25 1.14
CA GLY A 29 -1.99 11.59 0.66
C GLY A 29 -1.56 11.60 -0.82
N MET A 30 -1.98 10.60 -1.60
CA MET A 30 -1.69 10.48 -3.02
C MET A 30 -2.86 11.01 -3.85
N GLU A 31 -2.57 11.70 -4.95
CA GLU A 31 -3.59 12.05 -5.94
C GLU A 31 -4.07 10.79 -6.67
N PHE A 32 -5.38 10.74 -6.96
CA PHE A 32 -5.99 9.67 -7.74
C PHE A 32 -7.03 10.26 -8.69
N ASP A 33 -6.69 10.31 -9.96
CA ASP A 33 -7.61 10.68 -11.04
C ASP A 33 -8.60 9.54 -11.32
N SER A 34 -9.88 9.79 -11.04
CA SER A 34 -10.96 8.82 -11.29
C SER A 34 -11.28 8.66 -12.77
N ALA A 35 -10.91 9.62 -13.62
CA ALA A 35 -11.10 9.52 -15.07
C ALA A 35 -10.13 8.54 -15.73
N GLN A 36 -8.97 8.29 -15.11
CA GLN A 36 -7.98 7.30 -15.56
C GLN A 36 -8.15 5.93 -14.90
N ALA A 37 -9.07 5.80 -13.93
CA ALA A 37 -9.40 4.52 -13.32
C ALA A 37 -9.82 3.50 -14.38
N HIS A 38 -9.52 2.21 -14.14
CA HIS A 38 -9.73 1.09 -15.08
C HIS A 38 -8.73 1.02 -16.25
N SER A 39 -7.80 1.96 -16.38
CA SER A 39 -6.59 1.75 -17.16
C SER A 39 -5.64 0.85 -16.37
N ALA A 40 -5.33 -0.34 -16.92
CA ALA A 40 -4.44 -1.29 -16.26
C ALA A 40 -3.06 -0.69 -15.95
N LEU A 41 -2.55 0.19 -16.84
CA LEU A 41 -1.28 0.90 -16.61
C LEU A 41 -1.39 1.82 -15.39
N TYR A 42 -2.39 2.70 -15.41
CA TYR A 42 -2.58 3.69 -14.35
C TYR A 42 -2.85 3.01 -12.99
N ASP A 43 -3.76 2.04 -12.96
CA ASP A 43 -4.09 1.31 -11.73
C ASP A 43 -2.87 0.55 -11.19
N THR A 44 -2.00 0.01 -12.08
CA THR A 44 -0.74 -0.64 -11.67
C THR A 44 0.25 0.37 -11.10
N GLU A 45 0.42 1.52 -11.73
CA GLU A 45 1.30 2.59 -11.24
C GLU A 45 0.86 3.09 -9.85
N GLN A 46 -0.42 3.41 -9.70
CA GLN A 46 -0.99 3.86 -8.43
C GLN A 46 -0.88 2.79 -7.35
N THR A 47 -1.14 1.53 -7.68
CA THR A 47 -1.00 0.40 -6.76
C THR A 47 0.46 0.20 -6.34
N ALA A 48 1.43 0.35 -7.25
CA ALA A 48 2.85 0.23 -6.94
C ALA A 48 3.32 1.35 -6.01
N ILE A 49 2.91 2.60 -6.26
CA ILE A 49 3.24 3.74 -5.40
C ILE A 49 2.62 3.53 -4.00
N LEU A 50 1.35 3.11 -3.93
CA LEU A 50 0.66 2.82 -2.67
C LEU A 50 1.35 1.69 -1.88
N PHE A 51 1.73 0.60 -2.55
CA PHE A 51 2.47 -0.50 -1.93
C PHE A 51 3.79 -0.02 -1.33
N CYS A 52 4.57 0.74 -2.10
CA CYS A 52 5.82 1.33 -1.64
C CYS A 52 5.60 2.26 -0.43
N GLU A 53 4.57 3.10 -0.45
CA GLU A 53 4.25 3.99 0.67
C GLU A 53 3.86 3.21 1.92
N ILE A 54 3.07 2.13 1.83
CA ILE A 54 2.72 1.30 2.99
C ILE A 54 3.97 0.68 3.63
N VAL A 55 4.83 0.06 2.81
CA VAL A 55 6.08 -0.56 3.28
C VAL A 55 7.01 0.49 3.89
N ASN A 56 7.18 1.63 3.23
CA ASN A 56 8.04 2.71 3.70
C ASN A 56 7.49 3.38 4.96
N ARG A 57 6.17 3.52 5.09
CA ARG A 57 5.51 4.03 6.29
C ARG A 57 5.78 3.15 7.49
N TRP A 58 5.64 1.82 7.34
CA TRP A 58 5.96 0.87 8.40
C TRP A 58 7.41 1.01 8.87
N LYS A 59 8.35 1.13 7.92
CA LYS A 59 9.75 1.41 8.20
C LYS A 59 9.96 2.75 8.93
N ARG A 60 9.36 3.84 8.44
CA ARG A 60 9.50 5.19 9.06
C ARG A 60 8.96 5.25 10.48
N LEU A 61 7.93 4.45 10.80
CA LEU A 61 7.35 4.34 12.14
C LEU A 61 8.11 3.37 13.06
N GLY A 62 9.23 2.80 12.61
CA GLY A 62 10.05 1.89 13.40
C GLY A 62 9.54 0.46 13.50
N GLY A 63 8.55 0.07 12.69
CA GLY A 63 8.05 -1.30 12.63
C GLY A 63 8.99 -2.28 11.91
N TRP A 64 9.96 -1.75 11.15
CA TRP A 64 11.04 -2.52 10.53
C TRP A 64 12.35 -1.69 10.45
N PRO A 65 13.54 -2.28 10.71
CA PRO A 65 13.81 -3.67 11.07
C PRO A 65 13.20 -4.07 12.41
N LEU A 66 12.92 -5.36 12.60
CA LEU A 66 12.50 -5.86 13.91
C LEU A 66 13.60 -5.58 14.93
N ALA A 67 13.21 -5.22 16.15
CA ALA A 67 14.16 -5.12 17.25
C ALA A 67 14.89 -6.45 17.40
N ALA A 68 16.21 -6.38 17.56
CA ALA A 68 16.98 -7.57 17.91
C ALA A 68 16.40 -8.15 19.21
N PRO A 69 16.23 -9.49 19.31
CA PRO A 69 15.85 -10.08 20.59
C PRO A 69 16.87 -9.66 21.65
N ALA A 70 16.37 -9.26 22.83
CA ALA A 70 17.25 -9.04 23.97
C ALA A 70 17.90 -10.39 24.33
N GLU A 71 19.23 -10.44 24.35
CA GLU A 71 19.99 -11.57 24.89
C GLU A 71 19.77 -11.74 26.40
#